data_AF-A0A4P8L540-F1
#
_entry.id   AF-A0A4P8L540-F1
#
_cell.length_a   1.000
_cell.length_b   1.000
_cell.length_c   1.000
_cell.angle_alpha   90.00
_cell.angle_beta   90.00
_cell.angle_gamma   90.00
#
_symmetry.space_group_name_H-M   'P 1'
#
loop_
_entity.id
_entity.type
_entity.pdbx_description
1 polymer ?
#
loop_
_entity_poly.entity_id
_entity_poly.type
_entity_poly.pdbx_seq_one_letter_code
_entity_poly.pdbx_strand_id
1 'polypeptide(L)'
;MLSSWIGCLVFFVTCTAMPVLAEDSPAVPAETKPAQTAQQPAGDAAPAVVIAEPEYEFGEIDEGGWIVHAFKVKNSGDAELKILNVRPG
;
A
#
# COMPACT_ATOMS: atom_id res chain seq x y z
N MET A 1 -13.65 49.18 -3.22
CA MET A 1 -13.10 49.74 -1.97
C MET A 1 -14.05 49.37 -0.85
N LEU A 2 -13.52 48.78 0.23
CA LEU A 2 -14.04 48.70 1.62
C LEU A 2 -15.47 48.14 1.81
N SER A 3 -15.81 47.28 2.76
CA SER A 3 -15.11 46.80 3.95
C SER A 3 -15.95 45.67 4.56
N SER A 4 -15.26 44.63 5.00
CA SER A 4 -15.71 43.66 6.00
C SER A 4 -16.07 44.35 7.32
N TRP A 5 -17.21 44.01 7.95
CA TRP A 5 -17.32 43.85 9.41
C TRP A 5 -18.70 43.33 9.90
N ILE A 6 -18.69 42.37 10.84
CA ILE A 6 -19.69 42.10 11.92
C ILE A 6 -21.05 41.51 11.47
N GLY A 7 -21.63 40.48 12.08
CA GLY A 7 -21.36 39.72 13.31
C GLY A 7 -22.16 38.41 13.22
N CYS A 8 -21.61 37.28 13.63
CA CYS A 8 -21.74 36.76 14.99
C CYS A 8 -23.16 36.87 15.58
N LEU A 9 -23.74 35.69 15.78
CA LEU A 9 -24.65 35.28 16.86
C LEU A 9 -26.17 35.17 16.56
N VAL A 10 -26.61 33.92 16.75
CA VAL A 10 -27.94 33.41 17.16
C VAL A 10 -29.05 33.38 16.13
N PHE A 11 -29.41 32.17 15.69
CA PHE A 11 -30.80 31.68 15.59
C PHE A 11 -30.71 30.15 15.42
N PHE A 12 -30.71 29.37 16.51
CA PHE A 12 -31.91 28.63 16.95
C PHE A 12 -32.81 28.19 15.79
N VAL A 13 -32.39 27.16 15.08
CA VAL A 13 -33.30 26.37 14.25
C VAL A 13 -33.71 25.15 15.07
N THR A 14 -34.94 25.26 15.56
CA THR A 14 -35.65 24.32 16.40
C THR A 14 -35.88 22.99 15.69
N CYS A 15 -35.67 21.93 16.45
CA CYS A 15 -35.98 20.53 16.16
C CYS A 15 -37.43 20.37 15.66
N THR A 16 -37.61 20.15 14.36
CA THR A 16 -38.88 19.70 13.79
C THR A 16 -38.77 18.23 13.40
N ALA A 17 -39.74 17.46 13.88
CA ALA A 17 -39.93 16.04 13.67
C ALA A 17 -39.64 15.57 12.24
N MET A 18 -38.76 14.57 12.11
CA MET A 18 -38.60 13.82 10.86
C MET A 18 -39.50 12.58 10.90
N PRO A 19 -40.32 12.35 9.87
CA PRO A 19 -41.04 11.11 9.70
C PRO A 19 -40.06 10.01 9.27
N VAL A 20 -40.26 8.83 9.85
CA VAL A 20 -39.57 7.59 9.49
C VAL A 20 -39.74 7.34 7.99
N LEU A 21 -38.63 7.36 7.26
CA LEU A 21 -38.55 7.01 5.85
C LEU A 21 -37.95 5.61 5.79
N ALA A 22 -38.67 4.73 5.09
CA ALA A 22 -38.39 3.31 4.95
C ALA A 22 -36.94 3.02 4.58
N GLU A 23 -36.31 2.08 5.30
CA GLU A 23 -35.11 1.40 4.84
C GLU A 23 -35.51 0.41 3.74
N ASP A 24 -35.67 0.92 2.51
CA ASP A 24 -35.53 0.09 1.32
C ASP A 24 -34.03 -0.16 1.15
N SER A 25 -33.58 -1.31 1.65
CA SER A 25 -32.18 -1.75 1.61
C SER A 25 -31.77 -1.98 0.14
N PRO A 26 -30.91 -1.14 -0.47
CA PRO A 26 -30.34 -1.51 -1.75
C PRO A 26 -29.35 -2.65 -1.49
N ALA A 27 -29.64 -3.81 -2.07
CA ALA A 27 -28.71 -4.92 -2.15
C ALA A 27 -27.36 -4.39 -2.66
N VAL A 28 -26.33 -4.50 -1.82
CA VAL A 28 -24.96 -4.14 -2.17
C VAL A 28 -24.55 -5.02 -3.36
N PRO A 29 -24.26 -4.46 -4.55
CA PRO A 29 -23.60 -5.21 -5.59
C PRO A 29 -22.22 -5.56 -5.04
N ALA A 30 -21.91 -6.86 -4.96
CA ALA A 30 -20.56 -7.31 -4.66
C ALA A 30 -19.62 -6.72 -5.72
N GLU A 31 -18.83 -5.71 -5.35
CA GLU A 31 -17.70 -5.26 -6.14
C GLU A 31 -16.70 -6.42 -6.20
N THR A 32 -16.73 -7.14 -7.32
CA THR A 32 -15.64 -8.00 -7.75
C THR A 32 -14.42 -7.13 -8.00
N LYS A 33 -13.58 -6.99 -6.98
CA LYS A 33 -12.21 -6.49 -7.12
C LYS A 33 -11.56 -7.26 -8.28
N PRO A 34 -11.14 -6.61 -9.38
CA PRO A 34 -10.35 -7.30 -10.37
C PRO A 34 -9.08 -7.77 -9.69
N ALA A 35 -8.89 -9.09 -9.59
CA ALA A 35 -7.58 -9.65 -9.34
C ALA A 35 -6.72 -9.27 -10.54
N GLN A 36 -5.96 -8.18 -10.42
CA GLN A 36 -4.90 -7.83 -11.36
C GLN A 36 -3.90 -8.98 -11.35
N THR A 37 -4.04 -9.90 -12.31
CA THR A 37 -2.96 -10.76 -12.72
C THR A 37 -1.86 -9.84 -13.26
N ALA A 38 -0.74 -9.75 -12.54
CA ALA A 38 0.44 -9.04 -13.03
C ALA A 38 0.90 -9.73 -14.32
N GLN A 39 0.54 -9.16 -15.47
CA GLN A 39 1.02 -9.61 -16.77
C GLN A 39 2.49 -9.24 -16.87
N GLN A 40 3.36 -10.26 -16.83
CA GLN A 40 4.78 -10.11 -17.14
C GLN A 40 4.89 -9.77 -18.64
N PRO A 41 5.55 -8.67 -19.04
CA PRO A 41 5.67 -8.32 -20.45
C PRO A 41 6.49 -9.40 -21.17
N ALA A 42 5.90 -10.01 -22.20
CA ALA A 42 6.62 -10.88 -23.12
C ALA A 42 7.31 -10.01 -24.17
N GLY A 43 8.56 -9.64 -23.92
CA GLY A 43 9.48 -9.09 -24.91
C GLY A 43 10.85 -9.70 -24.66
N ASP A 44 11.72 -9.71 -25.67
CA ASP A 44 13.07 -10.31 -25.62
C ASP A 44 14.00 -9.73 -24.52
N ALA A 45 13.53 -8.74 -23.76
CA ALA A 45 14.15 -8.24 -22.55
C ALA A 45 13.86 -9.19 -21.37
N ALA A 46 14.91 -9.81 -20.83
CA ALA A 46 14.84 -10.63 -19.63
C ALA A 46 15.35 -9.86 -18.40
N PRO A 47 14.72 -10.00 -17.22
CA PRO A 47 15.28 -9.46 -15.99
C PRO A 47 16.53 -10.26 -15.59
N ALA A 48 17.57 -9.60 -15.09
CA ALA A 48 18.80 -10.25 -14.66
C ALA A 48 19.16 -9.79 -13.26
N VAL A 49 19.17 -10.70 -12.29
CA VAL A 49 19.50 -10.40 -10.91
C VAL A 49 21.00 -10.54 -10.67
N VAL A 50 21.59 -9.54 -10.02
CA VAL A 50 23.00 -9.55 -9.59
C VAL A 50 23.04 -9.22 -8.10
N ILE A 51 23.66 -10.08 -7.32
CA ILE A 51 23.88 -9.92 -5.88
C ILE A 51 25.39 -9.90 -5.66
N ALA A 52 25.91 -8.84 -5.04
CA ALA A 52 27.35 -8.66 -4.87
C ALA A 52 27.94 -9.70 -3.88
N GLU A 53 27.19 -9.99 -2.81
CA GLU A 53 27.55 -10.93 -1.76
C GLU A 53 26.35 -11.87 -1.56
N PRO A 54 26.31 -13.01 -2.27
CA PRO A 54 25.15 -13.91 -2.22
C PRO A 54 25.07 -14.71 -0.92
N GLU A 55 26.17 -14.78 -0.17
CA GLU A 55 26.32 -15.55 1.05
C GLU A 55 26.83 -14.64 2.16
N TYR A 56 26.25 -14.79 3.34
CA TYR A 56 26.68 -14.09 4.54
C TYR A 56 26.65 -15.06 5.73
N GLU A 57 27.81 -15.25 6.35
CA GLU A 57 27.93 -16.06 7.56
C GLU A 57 27.74 -15.17 8.79
N PHE A 58 26.69 -15.46 9.56
CA PHE A 58 26.36 -14.69 10.76
C PHE A 58 27.36 -14.90 11.90
N GLY A 59 28.14 -15.98 11.86
CA GLY A 59 29.16 -16.29 12.87
C GLY A 59 28.58 -16.61 14.25
N GLU A 60 29.38 -16.35 15.28
CA GLU A 60 28.95 -16.52 16.67
C GLU A 60 28.17 -15.30 17.14
N ILE A 61 27.02 -15.54 17.76
CA ILE A 61 26.16 -14.51 18.34
C ILE A 61 25.93 -14.81 19.82
N ASP A 62 26.07 -13.78 20.64
CA ASP A 62 25.74 -13.88 22.07
C ASP A 62 24.24 -14.07 22.27
N GLU A 63 23.87 -14.76 23.34
CA GLU A 63 22.47 -14.96 23.70
C GLU A 63 21.75 -13.63 23.91
N GLY A 64 20.65 -13.44 23.18
CA GLY A 64 19.88 -12.18 23.19
C GLY A 64 20.42 -11.09 22.25
N GLY A 65 21.52 -11.36 21.53
CA GLY A 65 22.01 -10.52 20.45
C GLY A 65 21.12 -10.57 19.20
N TRP A 66 21.25 -9.55 18.35
CA TRP A 66 20.61 -9.48 17.03
C TRP A 66 21.66 -9.06 16.01
N ILE A 67 21.74 -9.82 14.91
CA ILE A 67 22.60 -9.50 13.77
C ILE A 67 21.68 -9.15 12.60
N VAL A 68 21.94 -7.99 12.00
CA VAL A 68 21.21 -7.51 10.83
C VAL A 68 22.19 -7.39 9.68
N HIS A 69 21.92 -8.11 8.60
CA HIS A 69 22.66 -7.99 7.36
C HIS A 69 21.71 -7.60 6.23
N ALA A 70 22.15 -6.67 5.38
CA ALA A 70 21.35 -6.13 4.28
C ALA A 70 21.97 -6.50 2.93
N PHE A 71 21.30 -7.39 2.19
CA PHE A 71 21.70 -7.76 0.84
C PHE A 71 21.34 -6.68 -0.17
N LYS A 72 22.31 -6.30 -1.01
CA LYS A 72 22.08 -5.40 -2.14
C LYS A 72 21.76 -6.21 -3.39
N VAL A 73 20.55 -6.06 -3.89
CA VAL A 73 20.07 -6.71 -5.12
C VAL A 73 20.01 -5.67 -6.23
N LYS A 74 20.67 -5.96 -7.36
CA LYS A 74 20.65 -5.11 -8.56
C LYS A 74 19.98 -5.86 -9.71
N ASN A 75 19.02 -5.21 -10.37
CA ASN A 75 18.54 -5.64 -11.67
C ASN A 75 19.50 -5.11 -12.75
N SER A 76 20.24 -5.99 -13.41
CA SER A 76 21.12 -5.66 -14.54
C SER A 76 20.53 -6.08 -15.89
N GLY A 77 19.27 -6.54 -15.91
CA GLY A 77 18.57 -6.91 -17.14
C GLY A 77 17.69 -5.77 -17.67
N ASP A 78 17.17 -5.97 -18.87
CA ASP A 78 16.42 -4.95 -19.62
C ASP A 78 14.90 -4.98 -19.37
N ALA A 79 14.46 -5.82 -18.43
CA ALA A 79 13.06 -5.95 -18.03
C ALA A 79 12.86 -5.81 -16.52
N GLU A 80 11.63 -5.57 -16.10
CA GLU A 80 11.25 -5.39 -14.69
C GLU A 80 11.55 -6.65 -13.86
N LEU A 81 12.34 -6.50 -12.79
CA LEU A 81 12.61 -7.56 -11.82
C LEU A 81 11.61 -7.49 -10.66
N LYS A 82 10.76 -8.52 -10.55
CA LYS A 82 9.81 -8.68 -9.43
C LYS A 82 10.31 -9.74 -8.46
N ILE A 83 10.57 -9.35 -7.21
CA ILE A 83 10.93 -10.29 -6.14
C ILE A 83 9.64 -10.76 -5.47
N LEU A 84 9.28 -12.02 -5.68
CA LEU A 84 8.01 -12.58 -5.19
C LEU A 84 8.10 -13.17 -3.79
N ASN A 85 9.29 -13.65 -3.39
CA ASN A 85 9.47 -14.30 -2.10
C ASN A 85 10.95 -14.25 -1.67
N VAL A 86 11.18 -14.18 -0.37
CA VAL A 86 12.51 -14.23 0.26
C VAL A 86 12.42 -15.23 1.42
N ARG A 87 13.38 -16.16 1.52
CA ARG A 87 13.45 -17.12 2.61
C ARG A 87 14.86 -17.09 3.23
N PRO A 88 14.98 -17.13 4.56
CA PRO A 88 16.25 -17.48 5.19
C PRO A 88 16.59 -18.94 4.87
N GLY A 89 17.87 -19.21 4.59
CA GLY A 89 18.42 -20.55 4.31
C GLY A 89 18.86 -21.27 5.56
#